data_AF-A0A0C2D3R7-F1
#
_entry.id   AF-A0A0C2D3R7-F1
#
_cell.length_a   1.000
_cell.length_b   1.000
_cell.length_c   1.000
_cell.angle_alpha   90.00
_cell.angle_beta   90.00
_cell.angle_gamma   90.00
#
_symmetry.space_group_name_H-M   'P 1'
#
loop_
_entity.id
_entity.type
_entity.pdbx_description
1 polymer ?
#
loop_
_entity_poly.entity_id
_entity_poly.type
_entity_poly.pdbx_seq_one_letter_code
_entity_poly.pdbx_strand_id
1 'polypeptide(L)'
;ATSRRHLLQRIIKKVNNEKNYMMLYNIMVPEVHCPVKVRVGSLSDGGKIPKGSVVFSLGMSNEISFELELQSITNTCCFIFGFDGKEQSSATQHRLSQLRAKSRKAKISGTTEENNNKYTIDYLMKLENVTHVEILKADIEGAEMDALPGFLEKHHPAQDTCYYVVQHALSHSSTMHQITVAAY
;
A
#
# COMPACT_ATOMS: atom_id res chain seq x y z
N ALA A 1 28.16 10.64 6.42
CA ALA A 1 27.33 11.29 7.47
C ALA A 1 27.44 12.83 7.50
N THR A 2 28.54 13.45 7.03
CA THR A 2 28.87 14.88 7.23
C THR A 2 28.05 15.87 6.39
N SER A 3 27.66 15.52 5.16
CA SER A 3 26.92 16.42 4.25
C SER A 3 25.48 16.72 4.70
N ARG A 4 24.77 15.71 5.25
CA ARG A 4 23.39 15.86 5.74
C ARG A 4 23.25 16.77 6.96
N ARG A 5 24.21 16.70 7.90
CA ARG A 5 24.20 17.55 9.09
C ARG A 5 24.32 19.04 8.72
N HIS A 6 25.12 19.35 7.69
CA HIS A 6 25.22 20.70 7.17
C HIS A 6 23.94 21.15 6.44
N LEU A 7 23.28 20.27 5.69
CA LEU A 7 22.00 20.58 5.03
C LEU A 7 20.90 20.86 6.07
N LEU A 8 20.79 20.02 7.10
CA LEU A 8 19.82 20.20 8.18
C LEU A 8 20.05 21.54 8.93
N GLN A 9 21.31 21.85 9.26
CA GLN A 9 21.65 23.13 9.92
C GLN A 9 21.32 24.35 9.05
N ARG A 10 21.44 24.26 7.72
CA ARG A 10 21.04 25.34 6.80
C ARG A 10 19.53 25.55 6.75
N ILE A 11 18.75 24.46 6.82
CA ILE A 11 17.27 24.51 6.78
C ILE A 11 16.72 25.04 8.09
N ILE A 12 17.21 24.55 9.24
CA ILE A 12 16.83 25.04 10.58
C ILE A 12 17.06 26.55 10.69
N LYS A 13 18.19 27.07 10.18
CA LYS A 13 18.50 28.51 10.19
C LYS A 13 17.60 29.35 9.28
N LYS A 14 16.82 28.74 8.38
CA LYS A 14 15.91 29.40 7.43
C LYS A 14 14.43 29.21 7.79
N VAL A 15 14.11 28.48 8.85
CA VAL A 15 12.72 28.24 9.29
C VAL A 15 12.23 29.45 10.09
N ASN A 16 11.54 30.37 9.42
CA ASN A 16 10.90 31.56 10.00
C ASN A 16 9.42 31.69 9.60
N ASN A 17 8.82 30.64 9.03
CA ASN A 17 7.43 30.62 8.57
C ASN A 17 6.85 29.20 8.74
N GLU A 18 5.55 29.08 9.06
CA GLU A 18 4.81 27.82 9.23
C GLU A 18 4.99 26.84 8.06
N LYS A 19 5.11 27.33 6.81
CA LYS A 19 5.39 26.46 5.65
C LYS A 19 6.74 25.72 5.74
N ASN A 20 7.72 26.29 6.45
CA ASN A 20 9.03 25.68 6.67
C ASN A 20 9.00 24.65 7.81
N TYR A 21 8.01 24.67 8.70
CA TYR A 21 7.83 23.66 9.73
C TYR A 21 7.40 22.31 9.14
N MET A 22 6.49 22.29 8.15
CA MET A 22 6.12 21.06 7.44
C MET A 22 7.31 20.45 6.71
N MET A 23 8.14 21.29 6.06
CA MET A 23 9.35 20.82 5.38
C MET A 23 10.40 20.30 6.37
N LEU A 24 10.59 20.97 7.50
CA LEU A 24 11.48 20.53 8.57
C LEU A 24 10.96 19.23 9.21
N TYR A 25 9.66 19.12 9.48
CA TYR A 25 9.02 17.92 10.00
C TYR A 25 9.21 16.75 9.03
N ASN A 26 8.94 16.91 7.73
CA ASN A 26 9.15 15.85 6.74
C ASN A 26 10.62 15.38 6.61
N ILE A 27 11.59 16.24 6.93
CA ILE A 27 13.01 15.90 6.96
C ILE A 27 13.43 15.28 8.31
N MET A 28 12.76 15.68 9.39
CA MET A 28 13.05 15.29 10.77
C MET A 28 12.23 14.11 11.28
N VAL A 29 11.14 13.71 10.58
CA VAL A 29 10.44 12.43 10.82
C VAL A 29 11.57 11.41 10.85
N PRO A 30 11.80 10.76 12.01
CA PRO A 30 13.03 10.07 12.20
C PRO A 30 13.20 9.09 11.04
N GLU A 31 14.26 9.31 10.26
CA GLU A 31 14.97 8.20 9.67
C GLU A 31 15.46 7.39 10.88
N VAL A 32 14.55 6.66 11.55
CA VAL A 32 14.93 5.63 12.51
C VAL A 32 15.90 4.79 11.72
N HIS A 33 17.15 4.81 12.18
CA HIS A 33 18.23 4.08 11.57
C HIS A 33 17.88 2.61 11.72
N CYS A 34 17.15 2.10 10.74
CA CYS A 34 16.66 0.74 10.69
C CYS A 34 17.25 0.17 9.40
N PRO A 35 18.22 -0.75 9.50
CA PRO A 35 19.01 -1.19 8.35
C PRO A 35 18.21 -1.97 7.29
N VAL A 36 16.90 -2.21 7.50
CA VAL A 36 16.11 -3.19 6.73
C VAL A 36 14.83 -2.61 6.11
N LYS A 37 14.55 -1.30 6.24
CA LYS A 37 13.34 -0.70 5.66
C LYS A 37 13.61 0.06 4.37
N VAL A 38 12.78 -0.14 3.35
CA VAL A 38 12.84 0.61 2.07
C VAL A 38 11.74 1.66 2.03
N ARG A 39 12.05 2.87 1.55
CA ARG A 39 11.06 3.96 1.41
C ARG A 39 10.16 3.71 0.21
N VAL A 40 8.86 3.91 0.40
CA VAL A 40 7.83 3.86 -0.64
C VAL A 40 7.05 5.18 -0.60
N GLY A 41 6.77 5.78 -1.76
CA GLY A 41 6.16 7.11 -1.87
C GLY A 41 7.14 8.27 -1.63
N SER A 42 6.63 9.50 -1.62
CA SER A 42 7.44 10.73 -1.49
C SER A 42 7.78 11.05 -0.03
N LEU A 43 8.47 12.17 0.22
CA LEU A 43 8.78 12.61 1.59
C LEU A 43 7.55 13.06 2.39
N SER A 44 6.47 13.46 1.71
CA SER A 44 5.25 14.03 2.31
C SER A 44 4.14 13.02 2.53
N ASP A 45 4.12 11.93 1.78
CA ASP A 45 3.02 10.95 1.71
C ASP A 45 3.52 9.49 1.66
N GLY A 46 4.83 9.29 1.84
CA GLY A 46 5.45 7.97 1.79
C GLY A 46 5.78 7.40 3.16
N GLY A 47 6.03 6.09 3.20
CA GLY A 47 6.42 5.36 4.40
C GLY A 47 7.62 4.44 4.18
N LYS A 48 7.90 3.60 5.18
CA LYS A 48 9.02 2.66 5.18
C LYS A 48 8.50 1.24 5.41
N ILE A 49 8.80 0.31 4.51
CA ILE A 49 8.32 -1.07 4.57
C ILE A 49 9.47 -2.01 4.99
N PRO A 50 9.29 -2.88 6.00
CA PRO A 50 10.23 -3.95 6.31
C PRO A 50 10.44 -4.95 5.16
N LYS A 51 11.61 -5.56 5.07
CA LYS A 51 11.82 -6.70 4.17
C LYS A 51 10.95 -7.88 4.61
N GLY A 52 10.32 -8.54 3.64
CA GLY A 52 9.44 -9.69 3.89
C GLY A 52 7.98 -9.31 4.16
N SER A 53 7.62 -8.04 4.05
CA SER A 53 6.23 -7.59 4.21
C SER A 53 5.29 -8.22 3.19
N VAL A 54 4.07 -8.46 3.63
CA VAL A 54 2.94 -8.96 2.86
C VAL A 54 2.09 -7.80 2.35
N VAL A 55 1.78 -7.88 1.07
CA VAL A 55 0.98 -6.90 0.34
C VAL A 55 -0.23 -7.61 -0.22
N PHE A 56 -1.42 -7.14 0.13
CA PHE A 56 -2.67 -7.57 -0.50
C PHE A 56 -3.06 -6.53 -1.53
N SER A 57 -3.20 -6.97 -2.79
CA SER A 57 -3.64 -6.13 -3.91
C SER A 57 -4.99 -6.62 -4.42
N LEU A 58 -6.03 -5.86 -4.14
CA LEU A 58 -7.40 -6.21 -4.47
C LEU A 58 -7.85 -5.49 -5.75
N GLY A 59 -8.52 -6.23 -6.63
CA GLY A 59 -9.06 -5.75 -7.91
C GLY A 59 -8.00 -5.39 -8.94
N MET A 60 -7.03 -6.28 -9.11
CA MET A 60 -5.88 -6.05 -9.98
C MET A 60 -6.21 -5.93 -11.47
N SER A 61 -7.28 -6.57 -11.98
CA SER A 61 -7.79 -6.43 -13.36
C SER A 61 -6.74 -6.42 -14.51
N ASN A 62 -5.69 -7.25 -14.42
CA ASN A 62 -4.51 -7.25 -15.32
C ASN A 62 -3.63 -5.99 -15.29
N GLU A 63 -3.97 -5.00 -14.49
CA GLU A 63 -3.20 -3.78 -14.26
C GLU A 63 -2.24 -3.98 -13.08
N ILE A 64 -0.97 -4.22 -13.39
CA ILE A 64 0.05 -4.59 -12.40
C ILE A 64 1.14 -3.53 -12.18
N SER A 65 0.84 -2.27 -12.50
CA SER A 65 1.80 -1.16 -12.39
C SER A 65 2.26 -0.96 -10.94
N PHE A 66 1.32 -0.99 -10.00
CA PHE A 66 1.60 -0.88 -8.57
C PHE A 66 2.57 -1.97 -8.09
N GLU A 67 2.30 -3.24 -8.43
CA GLU A 67 3.11 -4.37 -7.98
C GLU A 67 4.53 -4.29 -8.54
N LEU A 68 4.65 -3.90 -9.81
CA LEU A 68 5.94 -3.74 -10.48
C LEU A 68 6.75 -2.61 -9.88
N GLU A 69 6.12 -1.45 -9.67
CA GLU A 69 6.78 -0.29 -9.07
C GLU A 69 7.18 -0.60 -7.63
N LEU A 70 6.27 -1.18 -6.84
CA LEU A 70 6.54 -1.56 -5.46
C LEU A 70 7.73 -2.54 -5.37
N GLN A 71 7.76 -3.59 -6.19
CA GLN A 71 8.89 -4.52 -6.19
C GLN A 71 10.18 -3.86 -6.70
N SER A 72 10.09 -2.93 -7.66
CA SER A 72 11.24 -2.18 -8.17
C SER A 72 11.86 -1.30 -7.08
N ILE A 73 11.07 -0.44 -6.44
CA ILE A 73 11.56 0.50 -5.43
C ILE A 73 11.99 -0.22 -4.15
N THR A 74 11.41 -1.40 -3.86
CA THR A 74 11.76 -2.18 -2.68
C THR A 74 12.86 -3.22 -2.90
N ASN A 75 13.42 -3.33 -4.11
CA ASN A 75 14.37 -4.40 -4.48
C ASN A 75 13.81 -5.80 -4.17
N THR A 76 12.58 -6.05 -4.60
CA THR A 76 11.88 -7.33 -4.47
C THR A 76 11.68 -7.77 -3.02
N CYS A 77 11.44 -6.85 -2.08
CA CYS A 77 11.42 -7.19 -0.65
C CYS A 77 10.08 -7.78 -0.17
N CYS A 78 8.98 -7.51 -0.88
CA CYS A 78 7.63 -7.84 -0.44
C CYS A 78 7.11 -9.15 -1.06
N PHE A 79 6.19 -9.81 -0.36
CA PHE A 79 5.34 -10.86 -0.92
C PHE A 79 3.99 -10.26 -1.30
N ILE A 80 3.61 -10.37 -2.57
CA ILE A 80 2.38 -9.77 -3.07
C ILE A 80 1.35 -10.87 -3.39
N PHE A 81 0.16 -10.70 -2.84
CA PHE A 81 -1.01 -11.53 -3.12
C PHE A 81 -2.04 -10.67 -3.86
N GLY A 82 -2.16 -10.90 -5.16
CA GLY A 82 -3.12 -10.24 -6.02
C GLY A 82 -4.44 -11.02 -6.09
N PHE A 83 -5.55 -10.32 -5.93
CA PHE A 83 -6.89 -10.91 -5.95
C PHE A 83 -7.79 -10.13 -6.92
N ASP A 84 -8.53 -10.85 -7.75
CA ASP A 84 -9.47 -10.24 -8.69
C ASP A 84 -10.66 -11.17 -8.97
N GLY A 85 -11.83 -10.61 -9.28
CA GLY A 85 -13.02 -11.41 -9.63
C GLY A 85 -12.85 -12.25 -10.90
N LYS A 86 -11.86 -11.92 -11.75
CA LYS A 86 -11.50 -12.64 -12.97
C LYS A 86 -10.08 -13.19 -12.88
N GLU A 87 -9.85 -14.29 -13.61
CA GLU A 87 -8.52 -14.83 -13.80
C GLU A 87 -7.66 -13.83 -14.57
N GLN A 88 -6.41 -13.63 -14.14
CA GLN A 88 -5.46 -12.81 -14.89
C GLN A 88 -5.06 -13.50 -16.20
N SER A 89 -4.76 -12.69 -17.22
CA SER A 89 -4.22 -13.17 -18.49
C SER A 89 -2.89 -13.90 -18.31
N SER A 90 -2.54 -14.80 -19.24
CA SER A 90 -1.26 -15.51 -19.22
C SER A 90 -0.06 -14.56 -19.21
N ALA A 91 -0.13 -13.44 -19.93
CA ALA A 91 0.90 -12.41 -19.94
C ALA A 91 1.08 -11.77 -18.55
N THR A 92 -0.03 -11.44 -17.87
CA THR A 92 0.00 -10.89 -16.51
C THR A 92 0.54 -11.91 -15.52
N GLN A 93 0.06 -13.15 -15.56
CA GLN A 93 0.56 -14.22 -14.70
C GLN A 93 2.07 -14.45 -14.89
N HIS A 94 2.54 -14.43 -16.15
CA HIS A 94 3.96 -14.53 -16.45
C HIS A 94 4.76 -13.38 -15.83
N ARG A 95 4.31 -12.13 -15.95
CA ARG A 95 4.98 -10.98 -15.32
C ARG A 95 5.02 -11.10 -13.80
N LEU A 96 3.91 -11.50 -13.16
CA LEU A 96 3.85 -11.71 -11.71
C LEU A 96 4.80 -12.84 -11.26
N SER A 97 4.96 -13.90 -12.05
CA SER A 97 5.89 -15.00 -11.75
C SER A 97 7.37 -14.60 -11.72
N GLN A 98 7.73 -13.48 -12.36
CA GLN A 98 9.08 -12.92 -12.31
C GLN A 98 9.31 -12.09 -11.04
N LEU A 99 8.26 -11.88 -10.23
CA LEU A 99 8.28 -11.17 -8.97
C LEU A 99 8.02 -12.16 -7.81
N ARG A 100 8.14 -11.67 -6.58
CA ARG A 100 7.59 -12.37 -5.40
C ARG A 100 6.08 -12.10 -5.29
N ALA A 101 5.35 -12.38 -6.36
CA ALA A 101 3.94 -12.10 -6.47
C ALA A 101 3.18 -13.31 -7.01
N LYS A 102 1.94 -13.48 -6.57
CA LYS A 102 1.00 -14.44 -7.15
C LYS A 102 -0.39 -13.85 -7.24
N SER A 103 -1.18 -14.37 -8.18
CA SER A 103 -2.56 -13.96 -8.41
C SER A 103 -3.52 -15.10 -8.09
N ARG A 104 -4.72 -14.76 -7.64
CA ARG A 104 -5.84 -15.69 -7.45
C ARG A 104 -7.13 -15.04 -7.92
N LYS A 105 -7.96 -15.81 -8.62
CA LYS A 105 -9.37 -15.46 -8.84
C LYS A 105 -10.13 -15.48 -7.51
N ALA A 106 -10.46 -14.30 -7.01
CA ALA A 106 -11.21 -14.07 -5.79
C ALA A 106 -11.96 -12.73 -5.89
N LYS A 107 -13.29 -12.79 -5.91
CA LYS A 107 -14.15 -11.61 -5.80
C LYS A 107 -14.24 -11.21 -4.33
N ILE A 108 -13.83 -9.99 -4.01
CA ILE A 108 -13.86 -9.48 -2.64
C ILE A 108 -15.30 -9.14 -2.24
N SER A 109 -15.69 -9.52 -1.02
CA SER A 109 -17.03 -9.32 -0.48
C SER A 109 -17.03 -9.33 1.06
N GLY A 110 -18.10 -8.82 1.68
CA GLY A 110 -18.32 -8.90 3.13
C GLY A 110 -18.60 -10.32 3.66
N THR A 111 -18.87 -11.29 2.77
CA THR A 111 -19.09 -12.70 3.12
C THR A 111 -18.28 -13.64 2.22
N THR A 112 -18.07 -14.87 2.69
CA THR A 112 -17.37 -15.92 1.93
C THR A 112 -18.38 -16.91 1.34
N GLU A 113 -18.32 -17.10 0.01
CA GLU A 113 -19.06 -18.11 -0.76
C GLU A 113 -18.09 -18.75 -1.77
N GLU A 114 -17.41 -19.83 -1.38
CA GLU A 114 -16.34 -20.44 -2.18
C GLU A 114 -16.81 -20.89 -3.57
N ASN A 115 -18.01 -21.45 -3.66
CA ASN A 115 -18.62 -21.90 -4.92
C ASN A 115 -18.76 -20.76 -5.95
N ASN A 116 -18.85 -19.52 -5.47
CA ASN A 116 -18.99 -18.32 -6.28
C ASN A 116 -17.68 -17.53 -6.38
N ASN A 117 -16.58 -18.06 -5.85
CA ASN A 117 -15.30 -17.37 -5.70
C ASN A 117 -15.43 -16.02 -4.97
N LYS A 118 -16.37 -15.88 -4.03
CA LYS A 118 -16.50 -14.68 -3.19
C LYS A 118 -15.84 -14.91 -1.84
N TYR A 119 -15.04 -13.95 -1.38
CA TYR A 119 -14.27 -14.12 -0.16
C TYR A 119 -14.17 -12.83 0.63
N THR A 120 -14.21 -12.95 1.96
CA THR A 120 -13.72 -11.91 2.85
C THR A 120 -12.20 -11.86 2.84
N ILE A 121 -11.64 -10.69 3.16
CA ILE A 121 -10.18 -10.51 3.24
C ILE A 121 -9.58 -11.40 4.36
N ASP A 122 -10.27 -11.51 5.49
CA ASP A 122 -9.92 -12.43 6.59
C ASP A 122 -9.80 -13.89 6.12
N TYR A 123 -10.70 -14.32 5.24
CA TYR A 123 -10.68 -15.68 4.71
C TYR A 123 -9.50 -15.89 3.75
N LEU A 124 -9.22 -14.90 2.89
CA LEU A 124 -8.05 -14.93 2.00
C LEU A 124 -6.74 -14.97 2.78
N MET A 125 -6.62 -14.24 3.89
CA MET A 125 -5.47 -14.35 4.80
C MET A 125 -5.26 -15.79 5.27
N LYS A 126 -6.32 -16.47 5.72
CA LYS A 126 -6.25 -17.88 6.16
C LYS A 126 -5.85 -18.81 5.01
N LEU A 127 -6.46 -18.65 3.83
CA LEU A 127 -6.14 -19.46 2.65
C LEU A 127 -4.67 -19.33 2.23
N GLU A 128 -4.10 -18.15 2.42
CA GLU A 128 -2.72 -17.85 2.04
C GLU A 128 -1.71 -18.06 3.18
N ASN A 129 -2.16 -18.54 4.34
CA ASN A 129 -1.37 -18.68 5.57
C ASN A 129 -0.68 -17.36 5.99
N VAL A 130 -1.40 -16.25 5.80
CA VAL A 130 -0.96 -14.90 6.14
C VAL A 130 -1.60 -14.50 7.47
N THR A 131 -0.79 -14.07 8.43
CA THR A 131 -1.25 -13.59 9.74
C THR A 131 -1.27 -12.08 9.86
N HIS A 132 -0.50 -11.38 9.00
CA HIS A 132 -0.40 -9.94 9.01
C HIS A 132 -0.26 -9.41 7.57
N VAL A 133 -0.93 -8.30 7.30
CA VAL A 133 -0.86 -7.58 6.03
C VAL A 133 -0.30 -6.20 6.33
N GLU A 134 0.87 -5.88 5.80
CA GLU A 134 1.48 -4.56 5.99
C GLU A 134 0.92 -3.53 5.02
N ILE A 135 0.57 -3.93 3.79
CA ILE A 135 0.01 -3.04 2.78
C ILE A 135 -1.26 -3.65 2.19
N LEU A 136 -2.31 -2.84 2.16
CA LEU A 136 -3.54 -3.13 1.47
C LEU A 136 -3.74 -2.11 0.34
N LYS A 137 -3.61 -2.55 -0.91
CA LYS A 137 -4.17 -1.85 -2.06
C LYS A 137 -5.60 -2.34 -2.25
N ALA A 138 -6.57 -1.44 -2.21
CA ALA A 138 -7.98 -1.77 -2.43
C ALA A 138 -8.56 -0.97 -3.60
N ASP A 139 -8.97 -1.69 -4.64
CA ASP A 139 -9.60 -1.13 -5.83
C ASP A 139 -10.69 -2.11 -6.31
N ILE A 140 -11.79 -2.22 -5.56
CA ILE A 140 -12.76 -3.33 -5.68
C ILE A 140 -14.15 -2.88 -6.15
N GLU A 141 -14.20 -1.75 -6.86
CA GLU A 141 -15.32 -1.29 -7.69
C GLU A 141 -16.68 -1.33 -6.96
N GLY A 142 -16.75 -0.71 -5.78
CA GLY A 142 -17.98 -0.55 -5.00
C GLY A 142 -18.19 -1.60 -3.92
N ALA A 143 -17.33 -2.61 -3.81
CA ALA A 143 -17.37 -3.60 -2.73
C ALA A 143 -16.68 -3.11 -1.43
N GLU A 144 -16.10 -1.91 -1.43
CA GLU A 144 -15.33 -1.34 -0.32
C GLU A 144 -16.17 -1.24 0.96
N MET A 145 -17.40 -0.75 0.84
CA MET A 145 -18.30 -0.51 1.97
C MET A 145 -18.68 -1.80 2.71
N ASP A 146 -18.72 -2.92 1.99
CA ASP A 146 -19.12 -4.21 2.55
C ASP A 146 -17.91 -4.99 3.07
N ALA A 147 -16.76 -4.89 2.39
CA ALA A 147 -15.61 -5.76 2.64
C ALA A 147 -14.54 -5.14 3.55
N LEU A 148 -14.35 -3.82 3.53
CA LEU A 148 -13.24 -3.17 4.22
C LEU A 148 -13.50 -2.85 5.70
N PRO A 149 -14.68 -2.34 6.13
CA PRO A 149 -14.85 -1.86 7.51
C PRO A 149 -14.53 -2.91 8.57
N GLY A 150 -15.11 -4.11 8.46
CA GLY A 150 -14.88 -5.19 9.41
C GLY A 150 -13.46 -5.77 9.36
N PHE A 151 -12.75 -5.61 8.24
CA PHE A 151 -11.35 -5.99 8.12
C PHE A 151 -10.44 -4.95 8.80
N LEU A 152 -10.66 -3.66 8.52
CA LEU A 152 -9.86 -2.55 9.04
C LEU A 152 -10.07 -2.28 10.53
N GLU A 153 -11.20 -2.72 11.10
CA GLU A 153 -11.41 -2.72 12.55
C GLU A 153 -10.50 -3.73 13.27
N LYS A 154 -10.23 -4.88 12.63
CA LYS A 154 -9.42 -5.96 13.21
C LYS A 154 -7.94 -5.86 12.86
N HIS A 155 -7.64 -5.33 11.67
CA HIS A 155 -6.31 -5.27 11.09
C HIS A 155 -5.98 -3.84 10.70
N HIS A 156 -4.70 -3.47 10.81
CA HIS A 156 -4.27 -2.09 10.57
C HIS A 156 -3.15 -2.02 9.52
N PRO A 157 -3.40 -2.48 8.28
CA PRO A 157 -2.44 -2.32 7.20
C PRO A 157 -2.26 -0.83 6.86
N ALA A 158 -1.10 -0.48 6.29
CA ALA A 158 -1.00 0.73 5.50
C ALA A 158 -1.91 0.62 4.27
N GLN A 159 -2.63 1.69 3.95
CA GLN A 159 -3.64 1.67 2.89
C GLN A 159 -3.18 2.47 1.68
N ASP A 160 -3.28 1.88 0.49
CA ASP A 160 -3.24 2.57 -0.79
C ASP A 160 -4.62 2.42 -1.45
N THR A 161 -5.52 3.32 -1.08
CA THR A 161 -6.92 3.27 -1.54
C THR A 161 -7.09 4.28 -2.66
N CYS A 162 -7.39 3.82 -3.88
CA CYS A 162 -8.00 4.69 -4.89
C CYS A 162 -9.42 5.02 -4.39
N TYR A 163 -9.62 6.25 -3.91
CA TYR A 163 -10.85 6.68 -3.23
C TYR A 163 -12.14 6.42 -4.03
N TYR A 164 -13.06 5.64 -3.45
CA TYR A 164 -14.51 5.95 -3.41
C TYR A 164 -15.14 5.44 -2.10
N VAL A 165 -14.82 6.11 -0.99
CA VAL A 165 -15.63 6.01 0.25
C VAL A 165 -15.95 7.44 0.70
N VAL A 166 -17.18 7.85 0.38
CA VAL A 166 -17.92 9.07 0.81
C VAL A 166 -17.12 10.06 1.67
N GLN A 167 -16.41 10.99 1.02
CA GLN A 167 -16.21 12.33 1.56
C GLN A 167 -17.08 13.29 0.76
N HIS A 168 -18.24 13.61 1.31
CA HIS A 168 -19.01 14.77 0.89
C HIS A 168 -18.30 16.04 1.37
N ALA A 169 -17.17 16.41 0.76
CA ALA A 169 -16.63 17.78 0.71
C ALA A 169 -15.30 17.84 -0.08
N LEU A 170 -15.29 18.69 -1.10
CA LEU A 170 -14.12 19.28 -1.78
C LEU A 170 -13.46 18.48 -2.92
N SER A 171 -14.13 18.56 -4.08
CA SER A 171 -13.60 19.03 -5.37
C SER A 171 -12.25 18.49 -5.90
N HIS A 172 -12.41 17.71 -6.97
CA HIS A 172 -11.67 17.74 -8.25
C HIS A 172 -10.16 17.48 -8.30
N SER A 173 -9.86 16.38 -8.99
CA SER A 173 -8.94 16.25 -10.13
C SER A 173 -7.55 15.66 -9.88
N SER A 174 -7.23 14.71 -10.76
CA SER A 174 -5.93 14.12 -11.13
C SER A 174 -5.28 13.13 -10.16
N THR A 175 -5.37 11.86 -10.56
CA THR A 175 -4.51 10.70 -10.29
C THR A 175 -3.22 11.01 -9.51
N MET A 176 -3.28 10.86 -8.19
CA MET A 176 -2.12 10.66 -7.32
C MET A 176 -2.40 9.45 -6.42
N HIS A 177 -1.53 8.44 -6.48
CA HIS A 177 -1.55 7.28 -5.60
C HIS A 177 -1.10 7.74 -4.20
N GLN A 178 -1.92 7.50 -3.16
CA GLN A 178 -1.61 7.88 -1.78
C GLN A 178 -1.54 6.64 -0.90
N ILE A 179 -0.32 6.20 -0.62
CA ILE A 179 -0.06 5.17 0.39
C ILE A 179 -0.05 5.83 1.77
N THR A 180 -1.16 5.77 2.50
CA THR A 180 -1.19 6.20 3.90
C THR A 180 -0.61 5.09 4.79
N VAL A 181 0.66 5.23 5.17
CA VAL A 181 1.28 4.38 6.19
C VAL A 181 0.96 4.95 7.56
N ALA A 182 0.03 4.32 8.29
CA ALA A 182 -0.16 4.59 9.71
C ALA A 182 1.09 4.09 10.48
N ALA A 183 1.90 5.02 10.96
CA ALA A 183 2.99 4.71 11.87
C ALA A 183 2.41 4.57 13.29
N TYR A 184 2.50 3.36 13.85
CA TYR A 184 2.35 3.14 15.29
C TYR A 184 3.70 3.33 16.00
#